data_AF-M4SNC2-F1
#
_entry.id   AF-M4SNC2-F1
#
_cell.length_a   1.000
_cell.length_b   1.000
_cell.length_c   1.000
_cell.angle_alpha   90.00
_cell.angle_beta   90.00
_cell.angle_gamma   90.00
#
_symmetry.space_group_name_H-M   'P 1'
#
loop_
_entity.id
_entity.type
_entity.pdbx_description
1 polymer ?
#
loop_
_entity_poly.entity_id
_entity_poly.type
_entity_poly.pdbx_seq_one_letter_code
_entity_poly.pdbx_strand_id
1 'polypeptide(L)' 'MSALDDLKADLAKLRDEARVQVHLGTMETKQEWEEIEAKWNHFVAEAGLHKSGEGIKAALLSLGNELRAAYQRLKQAL' A
#
# COMPACT_ATOMS: atom_id res chain seq x y z
N MET A 1 5.39 2.59 19.56
CA MET A 1 5.44 2.54 18.09
C MET A 1 4.13 3.13 17.56
N SER A 2 4.18 4.04 16.58
CA SER A 2 2.98 4.72 16.08
C SER A 2 2.19 3.78 15.17
N ALA A 3 0.85 3.76 15.26
CA ALA A 3 -0.01 2.94 14.39
C ALA A 3 0.28 3.10 12.88
N LEU A 4 0.79 4.25 12.47
CA LEU A 4 1.22 4.53 11.09
C LEU A 4 2.47 3.74 10.67
N ASP A 5 3.44 3.55 11.57
CA ASP A 5 4.65 2.76 11.32
C ASP A 5 4.29 1.27 11.16
N ASP A 6 3.37 0.78 11.98
CA ASP A 6 2.89 -0.61 11.92
C ASP A 6 2.15 -0.88 10.59
N LEU A 7 1.26 0.03 10.20
CA LEU A 7 0.56 -0.03 8.91
C LEU A 7 1.52 0.03 7.73
N LYS A 8 2.54 0.90 7.78
CA LYS A 8 3.57 0.97 6.75
C LYS A 8 4.37 -0.33 6.64
N ALA A 9 4.68 -0.97 7.77
CA ALA A 9 5.39 -2.24 7.79
C ALA A 9 4.54 -3.39 7.23
N ASP A 10 3.24 -3.45 7.57
CA ASP A 10 2.31 -4.45 7.05
C ASP A 10 2.11 -4.30 5.54
N LEU A 11 1.91 -3.07 5.08
CA LEU A 11 1.80 -2.76 3.65
C LEU A 11 3.09 -3.07 2.89
N ALA A 12 4.26 -2.80 3.48
CA ALA A 12 5.53 -3.17 2.86
C ALA A 12 5.67 -4.69 2.68
N LYS A 13 5.22 -5.49 3.67
CA LYS A 13 5.19 -6.96 3.54
C LYS A 13 4.22 -7.43 2.46
N LEU A 14 2.99 -6.91 2.46
CA LEU A 14 1.98 -7.21 1.44
C LEU A 14 2.48 -6.86 0.04
N ARG A 15 3.15 -5.71 -0.09
CA ARG A 15 3.80 -5.27 -1.33
C ARG A 15 4.88 -6.27 -1.76
N ASP A 16 5.78 -6.66 -0.87
CA ASP A 16 6.84 -7.63 -1.24
C ASP A 16 6.24 -8.96 -1.72
N GLU A 17 5.24 -9.49 -1.02
CA GLU A 17 4.53 -10.71 -1.43
C GLU A 17 3.85 -10.55 -2.79
N ALA A 18 3.08 -9.48 -2.97
CA ALA A 18 2.34 -9.25 -4.20
C ALA A 18 3.28 -8.93 -5.38
N ARG A 19 4.43 -8.29 -5.15
CA ARG A 19 5.48 -8.09 -6.17
C ARG A 19 6.01 -9.42 -6.69
N VAL A 20 6.26 -10.39 -5.80
CA VAL A 20 6.70 -11.73 -6.20
C VAL A 20 5.63 -12.43 -7.02
N GLN A 21 4.36 -12.35 -6.60
CA GLN A 21 3.24 -12.94 -7.34
C GLN A 21 3.04 -12.29 -8.71
N VAL A 22 3.08 -10.96 -8.80
CA VAL A 22 2.97 -10.19 -10.05
C VAL A 22 4.13 -10.48 -11.00
N HIS A 23 5.33 -10.72 -10.47
CA HIS A 23 6.47 -11.11 -11.28
C HIS A 23 6.28 -12.48 -11.95
N LEU A 24 5.57 -13.39 -11.26
CA LEU A 24 5.19 -14.71 -11.76
C LEU A 24 3.87 -14.69 -12.56
N GLY A 25 3.06 -13.65 -12.38
CA GLY A 25 1.74 -13.48 -12.98
C GLY A 25 1.74 -12.94 -14.41
N THR A 26 0.54 -12.84 -14.98
CA THR A 26 0.30 -12.36 -16.35
C THR A 26 0.37 -10.83 -16.44
N MET A 27 0.34 -10.30 -17.67
CA MET A 27 0.37 -8.84 -17.92
C MET A 27 -0.76 -8.08 -17.22
N GLU A 28 -1.94 -8.69 -17.06
CA GLU A 28 -3.08 -8.08 -16.34
C GLU A 28 -2.75 -7.80 -14.87
N THR A 29 -2.11 -8.76 -14.19
CA THR A 29 -1.68 -8.57 -12.80
C THR A 29 -0.64 -7.46 -12.66
N LYS A 30 0.23 -7.30 -13.68
CA LYS A 30 1.21 -6.21 -13.70
C LYS A 30 0.55 -4.84 -13.81
N GLN A 31 -0.48 -4.69 -14.65
CA GLN A 31 -1.22 -3.43 -14.74
C GLN A 31 -1.92 -3.09 -13.43
N GLU A 32 -2.60 -4.06 -12.83
CA GLU A 32 -3.32 -3.86 -11.57
C GLU A 32 -2.36 -3.57 -10.41
N TRP A 33 -1.17 -4.18 -10.43
CA TRP A 33 -0.07 -3.85 -9.53
C TRP A 33 0.44 -2.42 -9.69
N GLU A 34 0.66 -1.95 -10.93
CA GLU A 34 1.15 -0.59 -11.19
C GLU A 34 0.16 0.47 -10.65
N GLU A 35 -1.14 0.23 -10.74
CA GLU A 35 -2.15 1.11 -10.14
C GLU A 35 -2.06 1.16 -8.60
N ILE A 36 -1.85 0.01 -7.97
CA ILE A 36 -1.70 -0.06 -6.51
C ILE A 36 -0.37 0.56 -6.07
N GLU A 37 0.71 0.36 -6.83
CA GLU A 37 2.02 0.93 -6.53
C GLU A 37 2.02 2.46 -6.70
N ALA A 38 1.27 3.00 -7.67
CA ALA A 38 1.08 4.44 -7.80
C ALA A 38 0.38 5.04 -6.55
N LYS A 39 -0.67 4.38 -6.04
CA LYS A 39 -1.34 4.79 -4.79
C LYS A 39 -0.41 4.67 -3.58
N TRP A 40 0.45 3.65 -3.54
CA TRP A 40 1.45 3.47 -2.49
C TRP A 40 2.47 4.60 -2.48
N ASN A 41 2.96 4.99 -3.66
CA ASN A 41 3.92 6.08 -3.78
C ASN A 41 3.31 7.41 -3.31
N HIS A 42 2.05 7.67 -3.68
CA HIS A 42 1.29 8.83 -3.19
C HIS A 42 1.13 8.79 -1.65
N PHE A 43 0.76 7.63 -1.09
CA PHE A 43 0.67 7.42 0.35
C PHE A 43 2.00 7.72 1.07
N VAL A 44 3.11 7.19 0.56
CA VAL A 44 4.44 7.39 1.18
C VAL A 44 4.88 8.85 1.08
N ALA A 45 4.60 9.52 -0.05
CA ALA A 45 4.88 10.93 -0.22
C ALA A 45 4.09 11.79 0.78
N GLU A 46 2.77 11.57 0.88
CA GLU A 46 1.89 12.23 1.85
C GLU A 46 2.33 11.94 3.30
N ALA A 47 2.68 10.69 3.61
CA ALA A 47 3.15 10.26 4.92
C ALA A 47 4.50 10.90 5.31
N GLY A 48 5.38 11.07 4.32
CA GLY A 48 6.71 11.66 4.48
C GLY A 48 6.66 13.17 4.66
N LEU A 49 5.78 13.85 3.94
CA LEU A 49 5.58 15.30 4.00
C LEU A 49 4.87 15.75 5.28
N HIS A 50 3.88 14.98 5.74
CA HIS A 50 2.96 15.43 6.80
C HIS A 50 3.21 14.79 8.18
N LYS A 51 4.48 14.58 8.53
CA LYS A 51 4.92 13.94 9.80
C LYS A 51 4.47 14.67 11.08
N SER A 52 3.78 15.81 11.00
CA SER A 52 3.54 16.73 12.12
C SER A 52 2.07 17.08 12.42
N GLY A 53 1.06 16.53 11.72
CA GLY A 53 -0.36 16.86 11.98
C GLY A 53 -1.21 15.68 12.45
N GLU A 54 -1.76 15.73 13.67
CA GLU A 54 -2.67 14.70 14.21
C GLU A 54 -3.88 14.41 13.30
N GLY A 55 -4.42 15.43 12.61
CA GLY A 55 -5.55 15.26 11.68
C GLY A 55 -5.20 14.48 10.41
N ILE A 56 -3.96 14.60 9.92
CA ILE A 56 -3.51 13.92 8.70
C ILE A 56 -3.17 12.45 8.97
N LYS A 57 -2.81 12.11 10.23
CA LYS A 57 -2.58 10.72 10.64
C LYS A 57 -3.81 9.84 10.42
N ALA A 58 -5.03 10.35 10.65
CA ALA A 58 -6.26 9.60 10.42
C ALA A 58 -6.54 9.38 8.92
N ALA A 59 -6.29 10.40 8.10
CA ALA A 59 -6.40 10.31 6.64
C ALA A 59 -5.39 9.30 6.07
N LEU A 60 -4.14 9.35 6.53
CA LEU A 60 -3.10 8.38 6.19
C LEU A 60 -3.46 6.96 6.63
N LEU A 61 -3.98 6.79 7.84
CA LEU A 61 -4.44 5.48 8.31
C LEU A 61 -5.56 4.92 7.44
N SER A 62 -6.53 5.73 7.03
CA SER A 62 -7.57 5.30 6.08
C SER A 62 -6.98 4.92 4.72
N LEU A 63 -6.12 5.77 4.16
CA LEU A 63 -5.52 5.56 2.85
C LEU A 63 -4.63 4.32 2.82
N GLY A 64 -3.88 4.07 3.89
CA GLY A 64 -3.11 2.84 4.06
C GLY A 64 -4.00 1.61 4.25
N ASN A 65 -5.14 1.71 4.93
CA ASN A 65 -6.11 0.61 5.03
C ASN A 65 -6.74 0.28 3.67
N GLU A 66 -7.07 1.30 2.86
CA GLU A 66 -7.54 1.11 1.49
C GLU A 66 -6.49 0.40 0.63
N LEU A 67 -5.23 0.80 0.74
CA LEU A 67 -4.14 0.10 0.07
C LEU A 67 -3.99 -1.35 0.52
N ARG A 68 -4.16 -1.61 1.82
CA ARG A 68 -4.07 -2.95 2.38
C ARG A 68 -5.14 -3.84 1.76
N ALA A 69 -6.37 -3.33 1.71
CA ALA A 69 -7.48 -4.01 1.05
C ALA A 69 -7.23 -4.23 -0.44
N ALA A 70 -6.62 -3.26 -1.14
CA ALA A 70 -6.26 -3.40 -2.54
C ALA A 70 -5.22 -4.50 -2.77
N TYR A 71 -4.15 -4.56 -1.98
CA TYR A 71 -3.16 -5.64 -2.05
C TYR A 71 -3.76 -7.01 -1.71
N GLN A 72 -4.67 -7.08 -0.72
CA GLN A 72 -5.36 -8.32 -0.40
C GLN A 72 -6.27 -8.78 -1.55
N ARG A 73 -6.96 -7.85 -2.23
CA ARG A 73 -7.76 -8.18 -3.43
C ARG A 73 -6.89 -8.66 -4.58
N LEU A 74 -5.78 -7.98 -4.86
CA LEU A 74 -4.84 -8.41 -5.88
C LEU A 74 -4.33 -9.83 -5.59
N LYS A 75 -3.98 -10.12 -4.33
CA LYS A 75 -3.56 -11.46 -3.90
C LYS A 75 -4.67 -12.53 -3.99
N GLN A 76 -5.94 -12.14 -3.92
CA GLN A 76 -7.08 -13.05 -4.10
C GLN A 76 -7.47 -13.23 -5.58
N ALA A 77 -7.13 -12.26 -6.44
CA ALA A 77 -7.37 -12.29 -7.87
C ALA A 77 -6.26 -13.03 -8.64
N LEU A 78 -5.08 -13.15 -8.02
CA LEU A 78 -3.96 -14.03 -8.41
C LEU A 78 -4.22 -15.49 -8.07
#